data_AF-N9Y717-F1
#
_entry.id   AF-N9Y717-F1
#
_cell.length_a   1.000
_cell.length_b   1.000
_cell.length_c   1.000
_cell.angle_alpha   90.00
_cell.angle_beta   90.00
_cell.angle_gamma   90.00
#
_symmetry.space_group_name_H-M   'P 1'
#
loop_
_entity.id
_entity.type
_entity.pdbx_description
1 polymer ?
#
loop_
_entity_poly.entity_id
_entity_poly.type
_entity_poly.pdbx_seq_one_letter_code
_entity_poly.pdbx_strand_id
1 'polypeptide(L)'
;MNFFKSFSKFHKIYFVVFLVLNIVLFFVPAIQSGSLDSILTLTGIIGLVATIAGLFAAIYTARASVVCYIWGLLNTSSYAFVAYHSHVYGQVILYVFFQIPMQFVGFYLWNKSLKSGNTGEIEVKRMTGKNWAVLAIFFIVVWILYGIFLKYLPNIFQCLFHTHIDSDKQYIVDALTSTLMICAVIMATKRYVEQWYFWIASDGVGIILFILSLISTKHFSLNSLSGAIMWTQFTLNAVYGFINWKRLNKNK
;
A
#
# COMPACT_ATOMS: atom_id res chain seq x y z
N MET A 1 -26.28 -0.48 -12.29
CA MET A 1 -24.95 0.13 -12.03
C MET A 1 -25.12 1.46 -11.29
N ASN A 2 -25.15 1.48 -9.95
CA ASN A 2 -25.22 2.70 -9.13
C ASN A 2 -23.88 3.02 -8.44
N PHE A 3 -22.76 2.64 -9.07
CA PHE A 3 -21.41 2.82 -8.53
C PHE A 3 -21.14 4.27 -8.09
N PHE A 4 -21.52 5.25 -8.91
CA PHE A 4 -21.34 6.67 -8.61
C PHE A 4 -22.38 7.28 -7.66
N LYS A 5 -23.53 6.63 -7.38
CA LYS A 5 -24.54 7.25 -6.51
C LYS A 5 -24.16 7.23 -5.04
N SER A 6 -23.37 6.24 -4.61
CA SER A 6 -22.96 6.09 -3.20
C SER A 6 -21.69 6.88 -2.80
N PHE A 7 -21.00 7.51 -3.77
CA PHE A 7 -19.70 8.14 -3.55
C PHE A 7 -19.86 9.61 -3.15
N SER A 8 -19.08 10.07 -2.17
CA SER A 8 -18.97 11.50 -1.85
C SER A 8 -18.38 12.27 -3.05
N LYS A 9 -18.68 13.58 -3.15
CA LYS A 9 -18.12 14.44 -4.22
C LYS A 9 -16.59 14.35 -4.28
N PHE A 10 -15.93 14.28 -3.13
CA PHE A 10 -14.48 14.06 -3.03
C PHE A 10 -14.03 12.78 -3.73
N HIS A 11 -14.62 11.62 -3.41
CA HIS A 11 -14.20 10.36 -4.03
C HIS A 11 -14.45 10.31 -5.53
N LYS A 12 -15.48 11.00 -6.04
CA LYS A 12 -15.73 11.07 -7.49
C LYS A 12 -14.61 11.81 -8.19
N ILE A 13 -14.26 13.01 -7.68
CA ILE A 13 -13.19 13.83 -8.24
C ILE A 13 -11.86 13.11 -8.10
N TYR A 14 -11.55 12.62 -6.90
CA TYR A 14 -10.35 11.84 -6.60
C TYR A 14 -10.22 10.64 -7.55
N PHE A 15 -11.27 9.83 -7.71
CA PHE A 15 -11.25 8.68 -8.60
C PHE A 15 -10.98 9.09 -10.05
N VAL A 16 -11.69 10.08 -10.58
CA VAL A 16 -11.51 10.51 -11.98
C VAL A 16 -10.10 11.06 -12.21
N VAL A 17 -9.62 11.94 -11.34
CA VAL A 17 -8.29 12.56 -11.46
C VAL A 17 -7.21 11.48 -11.42
N PHE A 18 -7.21 10.63 -10.40
CA PHE A 18 -6.17 9.62 -10.26
C PHE A 18 -6.29 8.49 -11.27
N LEU A 19 -7.49 8.12 -11.70
CA LEU A 19 -7.64 7.16 -12.80
C LEU A 19 -7.02 7.69 -14.09
N VAL A 20 -7.32 8.94 -14.46
CA VAL A 20 -6.73 9.58 -15.65
C VAL A 20 -5.22 9.66 -15.51
N LEU A 21 -4.70 10.12 -14.38
CA LEU A 21 -3.25 10.20 -14.15
C LEU A 21 -2.58 8.82 -14.26
N ASN A 22 -3.14 7.77 -13.67
CA ASN A 22 -2.57 6.42 -13.76
C ASN A 22 -2.61 5.86 -15.19
N ILE A 23 -3.66 6.15 -15.97
CA ILE A 23 -3.73 5.78 -17.39
C ILE A 23 -2.65 6.53 -18.18
N VAL A 24 -2.50 7.84 -17.97
CA VAL A 24 -1.46 8.64 -18.63
C VAL A 24 -0.06 8.10 -18.29
N LEU A 25 0.20 7.79 -17.02
CA LEU A 25 1.46 7.23 -16.56
C LEU A 25 1.74 5.84 -17.14
N PHE A 26 0.72 5.03 -17.37
CA PHE A 26 0.88 3.73 -18.05
C PHE A 26 1.42 3.87 -19.48
N PHE A 27 1.08 4.94 -20.19
CA PHE A 27 1.59 5.19 -21.55
C PHE A 27 2.97 5.86 -21.59
N VAL A 28 3.50 6.34 -20.46
CA VAL A 28 4.82 7.01 -20.43
C VAL A 28 5.95 6.15 -20.99
N PRO A 29 6.12 4.86 -20.63
CA PRO A 29 7.17 4.02 -21.20
C PRO A 29 7.03 3.83 -22.72
N ALA A 30 5.79 3.75 -23.23
CA ALA A 30 5.53 3.64 -24.67
C ALA A 30 5.91 4.92 -25.41
N ILE A 31 5.64 6.09 -24.84
CA ILE A 31 6.04 7.38 -25.40
C ILE A 31 7.57 7.51 -25.42
N GLN A 32 8.26 7.08 -24.36
CA GLN A 32 9.72 7.16 -24.26
C GLN A 32 10.44 6.18 -25.21
N SER A 33 9.90 4.97 -25.38
CA SER A 33 10.48 3.94 -26.25
C SER A 33 10.05 4.08 -27.71
N GLY A 34 9.02 4.88 -28.00
CA GLY A 34 8.44 5.01 -29.34
C GLY A 34 7.65 3.78 -29.81
N SER A 35 7.44 2.77 -28.96
CA SER A 35 6.67 1.55 -29.27
C SER A 35 5.74 1.16 -28.12
N LEU A 36 4.56 0.62 -28.49
CA LEU A 36 3.60 0.04 -27.56
C LEU A 36 4.08 -1.30 -26.97
N ASP A 37 5.10 -1.94 -27.56
CA ASP A 37 5.60 -3.23 -27.09
C ASP A 37 6.13 -3.16 -25.66
N SER A 38 6.63 -1.99 -25.24
CA SER A 38 7.13 -1.75 -23.89
C SER A 38 6.04 -1.88 -22.81
N ILE A 39 4.78 -1.58 -23.14
CA ILE A 39 3.64 -1.59 -22.20
C ILE A 39 2.74 -2.82 -22.36
N LEU A 40 2.76 -3.47 -23.53
CA LEU A 40 2.00 -4.70 -23.82
C LEU A 40 2.68 -5.96 -23.29
N THR A 41 3.77 -5.82 -22.53
CA THR A 41 4.35 -6.92 -21.77
C THR A 41 3.39 -7.40 -20.67
N LEU A 42 3.51 -8.68 -20.29
CA LEU A 42 2.74 -9.26 -19.19
C LEU A 42 2.89 -8.42 -17.90
N THR A 43 4.11 -7.99 -17.58
CA THR A 43 4.41 -7.15 -16.42
C THR A 43 3.77 -5.76 -16.53
N GLY A 44 3.74 -5.16 -17.72
CA GLY A 44 3.07 -3.87 -17.95
C GLY A 44 1.57 -3.96 -17.69
N ILE A 45 0.89 -4.95 -18.29
CA ILE A 45 -0.56 -5.16 -18.11
C ILE A 45 -0.89 -5.46 -16.65
N ILE A 46 -0.13 -6.34 -15.99
CA ILE A 46 -0.34 -6.66 -14.57
C ILE A 46 -0.06 -5.44 -13.69
N GLY A 47 0.92 -4.60 -14.04
CA GLY A 47 1.19 -3.33 -13.37
C GLY A 47 0.02 -2.35 -13.45
N LEU A 48 -0.64 -2.25 -14.61
CA LEU A 48 -1.85 -1.44 -14.74
C LEU A 48 -2.99 -1.97 -13.86
N VAL A 49 -3.20 -3.28 -13.83
CA VAL A 49 -4.19 -3.92 -12.95
C VAL A 49 -3.88 -3.65 -11.49
N ALA A 50 -2.62 -3.78 -11.07
CA ALA A 50 -2.18 -3.47 -9.71
C ALA A 50 -2.56 -2.03 -9.32
N THR A 51 -2.21 -1.06 -10.16
CA THR A 51 -2.46 0.36 -9.91
C THR A 51 -3.96 0.69 -9.81
N ILE A 52 -4.77 0.18 -10.73
CA ILE A 52 -6.23 0.40 -10.71
C ILE A 52 -6.87 -0.29 -9.50
N ALA A 53 -6.47 -1.53 -9.21
CA ALA A 53 -6.96 -2.27 -8.04
C ALA A 53 -6.55 -1.56 -6.75
N GLY A 54 -5.34 -1.01 -6.67
CA GLY A 54 -4.85 -0.22 -5.55
C GLY A 54 -5.67 1.05 -5.33
N LEU A 55 -6.04 1.76 -6.40
CA LEU A 55 -6.93 2.92 -6.33
C LEU A 55 -8.30 2.56 -5.73
N PHE A 56 -8.92 1.48 -6.20
CA PHE A 56 -10.19 1.02 -5.62
C PHE A 56 -10.03 0.56 -4.17
N ALA A 57 -9.01 -0.24 -3.87
CA ALA A 57 -8.73 -0.72 -2.52
C ALA A 57 -8.58 0.45 -1.53
N ALA A 58 -7.84 1.49 -1.92
CA ALA A 58 -7.63 2.71 -1.14
C ALA A 58 -8.96 3.43 -0.84
N ILE A 59 -9.78 3.65 -1.87
CA ILE A 59 -11.09 4.31 -1.74
C ILE A 59 -12.03 3.50 -0.83
N TYR A 60 -12.14 2.19 -1.04
CA TYR A 60 -13.04 1.35 -0.25
C TYR A 60 -12.56 1.20 1.21
N THR A 61 -11.25 1.21 1.44
CA THR A 61 -10.68 1.23 2.80
C THR A 61 -11.01 2.53 3.51
N ALA A 62 -10.85 3.67 2.84
CA ALA A 62 -11.22 4.99 3.39
C ALA A 62 -12.72 5.06 3.73
N ARG A 63 -13.56 4.37 2.97
CA ARG A 63 -15.01 4.23 3.20
C ARG A 63 -15.41 3.16 4.20
N ALA A 64 -14.46 2.43 4.79
CA ALA A 64 -14.74 1.35 5.73
C ALA A 64 -15.65 0.24 5.14
N SER A 65 -15.47 -0.07 3.85
CA SER A 65 -16.24 -1.09 3.14
C SER A 65 -15.46 -2.40 2.99
N VAL A 66 -16.10 -3.53 3.29
CA VAL A 66 -15.49 -4.88 3.19
C VAL A 66 -15.00 -5.22 1.78
N VAL A 67 -15.57 -4.59 0.75
CA VAL A 67 -15.15 -4.76 -0.66
C VAL A 67 -13.68 -4.33 -0.87
N CYS A 68 -13.10 -3.55 0.04
CA CYS A 68 -11.69 -3.18 -0.02
C CYS A 68 -10.75 -4.39 -0.07
N TYR A 69 -11.11 -5.51 0.57
CA TYR A 69 -10.27 -6.71 0.61
C TYR A 69 -10.25 -7.48 -0.71
N ILE A 70 -11.31 -7.39 -1.52
CA ILE A 70 -11.33 -7.98 -2.86
C ILE A 70 -10.37 -7.23 -3.77
N TRP A 71 -10.47 -5.89 -3.79
CA TRP A 71 -9.55 -5.05 -4.54
C TRP A 71 -8.12 -5.08 -3.97
N GLY A 72 -7.99 -5.20 -2.65
CA GLY A 72 -6.73 -5.33 -1.95
C GLY A 72 -6.01 -6.64 -2.29
N LEU A 73 -6.73 -7.75 -2.40
CA LEU A 73 -6.17 -9.03 -2.84
C LEU A 73 -5.69 -8.96 -4.28
N LEU A 74 -6.48 -8.39 -5.19
CA LEU A 74 -6.08 -8.19 -6.58
C LEU A 74 -4.82 -7.30 -6.66
N ASN A 75 -4.82 -6.17 -5.97
CA ASN A 75 -3.68 -5.25 -5.92
C ASN A 75 -2.42 -5.94 -5.38
N THR A 76 -2.50 -6.56 -4.21
CA THR A 76 -1.34 -7.16 -3.55
C THR A 76 -0.78 -8.35 -4.34
N SER A 77 -1.64 -9.16 -4.97
CA SER A 77 -1.21 -10.27 -5.82
C SER A 77 -0.53 -9.78 -7.10
N SER A 78 -1.13 -8.80 -7.79
CA SER A 78 -0.54 -8.21 -8.99
C SER A 78 0.77 -7.47 -8.67
N TYR A 79 0.84 -6.76 -7.55
CA TYR A 79 2.06 -6.07 -7.13
C TYR A 79 3.19 -7.05 -6.77
N ALA A 80 2.88 -8.16 -6.08
CA ALA A 80 3.87 -9.20 -5.79
C ALA A 80 4.52 -9.75 -7.08
N PHE A 81 3.72 -9.93 -8.14
CA PHE A 81 4.22 -10.35 -9.44
C PHE A 81 5.15 -9.29 -10.07
N VAL A 82 4.76 -8.02 -10.05
CA VAL A 82 5.58 -6.92 -10.58
C VAL A 82 6.90 -6.81 -9.79
N ALA A 83 6.83 -6.84 -8.45
CA ALA A 83 8.00 -6.77 -7.59
C ALA A 83 8.98 -7.93 -7.81
N TYR A 84 8.46 -9.13 -8.13
CA TYR A 84 9.29 -10.28 -8.48
C TYR A 84 10.04 -10.06 -9.79
N HIS A 85 9.37 -9.54 -10.81
CA HIS A 85 10.00 -9.18 -12.08
C HIS A 85 11.00 -8.01 -11.96
N SER A 86 10.84 -7.15 -10.96
CA SER A 86 11.78 -6.07 -10.65
C SER A 86 12.90 -6.50 -9.69
N HIS A 87 13.01 -7.79 -9.35
CA HIS A 87 14.01 -8.34 -8.44
C HIS A 87 14.00 -7.73 -7.02
N VAL A 88 12.87 -7.17 -6.59
CA VAL A 88 12.71 -6.58 -5.25
C VAL A 88 12.20 -7.65 -4.27
N TYR A 89 13.05 -8.65 -4.01
CA TYR A 89 12.67 -9.87 -3.30
C TYR A 89 12.17 -9.64 -1.87
N GLY A 90 12.71 -8.65 -1.15
CA GLY A 90 12.22 -8.27 0.16
C GLY A 90 10.73 -7.90 0.15
N GLN A 91 10.29 -7.15 -0.87
CA GLN A 91 8.89 -6.80 -1.04
C GLN A 91 8.03 -7.98 -1.49
N VAL A 92 8.56 -8.84 -2.36
CA VAL A 92 7.84 -10.07 -2.78
C VAL A 92 7.47 -10.91 -1.56
N ILE A 93 8.45 -11.18 -0.68
CA ILE A 93 8.25 -12.00 0.51
C ILE A 93 7.22 -11.34 1.43
N LEU A 94 7.32 -10.04 1.65
CA LEU A 94 6.36 -9.30 2.47
C LEU A 94 4.93 -9.36 1.88
N TYR A 95 4.79 -9.24 0.57
CA TYR A 95 3.46 -9.27 -0.04
C TYR A 95 2.87 -10.68 -0.03
N VAL A 96 3.66 -11.70 -0.38
CA VAL A 96 3.20 -13.08 -0.47
C VAL A 96 2.90 -13.67 0.91
N PHE A 97 3.80 -13.50 1.88
CA PHE A 97 3.68 -14.17 3.18
C PHE A 97 2.94 -13.36 4.23
N PHE A 98 2.80 -12.05 4.04
CA PHE A 98 2.10 -11.20 5.00
C PHE A 98 0.89 -10.50 4.39
N GLN A 99 1.03 -9.72 3.31
CA GLN A 99 -0.08 -8.93 2.78
C GLN A 99 -1.25 -9.79 2.30
N ILE A 100 -0.98 -10.80 1.47
CA ILE A 100 -2.03 -11.67 0.89
C ILE A 100 -2.81 -12.39 1.99
N PRO A 101 -2.17 -13.13 2.93
CA PRO A 101 -2.88 -13.73 4.06
C PRO A 101 -3.70 -12.73 4.88
N MET A 102 -3.15 -11.53 5.11
CA MET A 102 -3.85 -10.47 5.85
C MET A 102 -5.09 -9.95 5.12
N GLN A 103 -5.17 -10.03 3.78
CA GLN A 103 -6.41 -9.71 3.07
C GLN A 103 -7.55 -10.65 3.46
N PHE A 104 -7.28 -11.95 3.60
CA PHE A 104 -8.28 -12.94 4.02
C PHE A 104 -8.69 -12.74 5.49
N VAL A 105 -7.70 -12.54 6.38
CA VAL A 105 -7.95 -12.29 7.81
C VAL A 105 -8.77 -11.01 8.00
N GLY A 106 -8.41 -9.95 7.29
CA GLY A 106 -9.13 -8.69 7.30
C GLY A 106 -10.56 -8.81 6.80
N PHE A 107 -10.76 -9.48 5.66
CA PHE A 107 -12.09 -9.78 5.14
C PHE A 107 -12.96 -10.50 6.17
N TYR A 108 -12.43 -11.57 6.78
CA TYR A 108 -13.15 -12.33 7.80
C TYR A 108 -13.54 -11.45 9.00
N LEU A 109 -12.60 -10.70 9.56
CA LEU A 109 -12.84 -9.89 10.76
C LEU A 109 -13.79 -8.72 10.50
N TRP A 110 -13.71 -8.07 9.34
CA TRP A 110 -14.61 -6.99 8.96
C TRP A 110 -16.00 -7.50 8.62
N ASN A 111 -16.11 -8.63 7.92
CA ASN A 111 -17.40 -9.24 7.62
C ASN A 111 -18.12 -9.72 8.89
N LYS A 112 -17.37 -10.27 9.86
CA LYS A 112 -17.92 -10.62 11.18
C LYS A 112 -18.47 -9.39 11.89
N SER A 113 -17.72 -8.28 11.88
CA SER A 113 -18.13 -6.99 12.45
C SER A 113 -19.41 -6.46 11.81
N LEU A 114 -19.49 -6.52 10.47
CA LEU A 114 -20.62 -6.07 9.68
C LEU A 114 -21.91 -6.85 10.03
N LYS A 115 -21.80 -8.18 10.18
CA LYS A 115 -22.94 -9.05 10.50
C LYS A 115 -23.41 -8.93 11.96
N SER A 116 -22.51 -8.57 12.87
CA SER A 116 -22.85 -8.41 14.29
C SER A 116 -23.51 -7.07 14.63
N GLY A 117 -23.42 -6.08 13.74
CA GLY A 117 -23.96 -4.73 13.98
C GLY A 117 -25.38 -4.55 13.45
N ASN A 118 -26.21 -3.79 14.17
CA ASN A 118 -27.58 -3.47 13.75
C ASN A 118 -27.65 -2.43 12.61
N THR A 119 -26.55 -1.73 12.32
CA THR A 119 -26.50 -0.63 11.34
C THR A 119 -26.07 -1.06 9.94
N GLY A 120 -25.59 -2.29 9.76
CA GLY A 120 -24.99 -2.72 8.49
C GLY A 120 -23.69 -1.98 8.15
N GLU A 121 -23.00 -1.43 9.16
CA GLU A 121 -21.69 -0.79 9.04
C GLU A 121 -20.64 -1.51 9.88
N ILE A 122 -19.36 -1.40 9.51
CA ILE A 122 -18.30 -2.00 10.33
C ILE A 122 -18.08 -1.17 11.60
N GLU A 123 -17.87 -1.84 12.73
CA GLU A 123 -17.38 -1.17 13.92
C GLU A 123 -15.94 -0.65 13.71
N VAL A 124 -15.79 0.67 13.75
CA VAL A 124 -14.51 1.36 13.88
C VAL A 124 -14.15 1.51 15.36
N LYS A 125 -12.87 1.35 15.68
CA LYS A 125 -12.30 1.38 17.04
C LYS A 125 -11.21 2.43 17.16
N ARG A 126 -10.95 2.88 18.40
CA ARG A 126 -9.76 3.64 18.76
C ARG A 126 -8.88 2.87 19.71
N MET A 127 -7.58 3.10 19.61
CA MET A 127 -6.62 2.53 20.55
C MET A 127 -6.67 3.22 21.91
N THR A 128 -6.48 2.43 22.97
CA THR A 128 -6.22 2.96 24.31
C THR A 128 -4.72 3.26 24.48
N GLY A 129 -4.36 4.08 25.47
CA GLY A 129 -2.95 4.44 25.72
C GLY A 129 -2.04 3.23 26.00
N LYS A 130 -2.56 2.17 26.64
CA LYS A 130 -1.80 0.93 26.86
C LYS A 130 -1.46 0.21 25.54
N ASN A 131 -2.40 0.20 24.59
CA ASN A 131 -2.18 -0.44 23.29
C ASN A 131 -1.13 0.30 22.47
N TRP A 132 -0.98 1.62 22.65
CA TRP A 132 0.07 2.41 22.00
C TRP A 132 1.47 2.01 22.46
N ALA A 133 1.68 1.76 23.76
CA ALA A 133 2.96 1.31 24.28
C ALA A 133 3.35 -0.07 23.71
N VAL A 134 2.39 -1.01 23.68
CA VAL A 134 2.60 -2.35 23.08
C VAL A 134 2.93 -2.22 21.58
N LEU A 135 2.24 -1.33 20.87
CA LEU A 135 2.49 -1.10 19.45
C LEU A 135 3.87 -0.49 19.19
N ALA A 136 4.34 0.43 20.03
CA ALA A 136 5.67 1.01 19.90
C ALA A 136 6.78 -0.03 20.10
N ILE A 137 6.64 -0.90 21.11
CA ILE A 137 7.56 -2.01 21.33
C ILE A 137 7.54 -2.98 20.14
N PHE A 138 6.34 -3.37 19.70
CA PHE A 138 6.16 -4.23 18.53
C PHE A 138 6.82 -3.63 17.28
N PHE A 139 6.63 -2.33 17.03
CA PHE A 139 7.22 -1.62 15.91
C PHE A 139 8.75 -1.71 15.92
N ILE A 140 9.38 -1.39 17.06
CA ILE A 140 10.85 -1.43 17.18
C ILE A 140 11.37 -2.86 16.96
N VAL A 141 10.73 -3.85 17.57
CA VAL A 141 11.14 -5.26 17.43
C VAL A 141 11.02 -5.71 15.97
N VAL A 142 9.89 -5.44 15.32
CA VAL A 142 9.69 -5.84 13.91
C VAL A 142 10.67 -5.10 12.99
N TRP A 143 10.91 -3.81 13.22
CA TRP A 143 11.85 -3.05 12.41
C TRP A 143 13.27 -3.61 12.49
N ILE A 144 13.74 -3.95 13.68
CA ILE A 144 15.06 -4.56 13.89
C ILE A 144 15.12 -5.95 13.24
N LEU A 145 14.14 -6.81 13.52
CA LEU A 145 14.12 -8.18 12.99
C LEU A 145 14.03 -8.20 11.47
N TYR A 146 13.19 -7.35 10.89
CA TYR A 146 13.03 -7.25 9.44
C TYR A 146 14.25 -6.60 8.78
N GLY A 147 14.90 -5.63 9.43
CA GLY A 147 16.18 -5.07 8.97
C GLY A 147 17.30 -6.10 8.97
N ILE A 148 17.40 -6.93 10.01
CA ILE A 148 18.33 -8.08 10.05
C ILE A 148 18.00 -9.07 8.94
N PHE A 149 16.72 -9.39 8.74
CA PHE A 149 16.26 -10.28 7.69
C PHE A 149 16.67 -9.78 6.30
N LEU A 150 16.39 -8.51 5.96
CA LEU A 150 16.78 -7.92 4.68
C LEU A 150 18.30 -7.90 4.49
N LYS A 151 19.06 -7.58 5.55
CA LYS A 151 20.53 -7.59 5.52
C LYS A 151 21.10 -8.97 5.17
N TYR A 152 20.53 -10.03 5.72
CA TYR A 152 20.99 -11.41 5.48
C TYR A 152 20.23 -12.13 4.35
N LEU A 153 19.29 -11.45 3.69
CA LEU A 153 18.49 -12.03 2.61
C LEU A 153 19.35 -12.65 1.49
N PRO A 154 20.46 -12.02 1.04
CA PRO A 154 21.36 -12.64 0.07
C PRO A 154 21.94 -13.98 0.52
N ASN A 155 22.41 -14.04 1.76
CA ASN A 155 22.98 -15.26 2.35
C ASN A 155 21.93 -16.36 2.49
N ILE A 156 20.69 -16.00 2.86
CA ILE A 156 19.57 -16.93 2.97
C ILE A 156 19.24 -17.52 1.59
N PHE A 157 19.19 -16.69 0.55
CA PHE A 157 18.92 -17.14 -0.82
C PHE A 157 20.03 -18.05 -1.36
N GLN A 158 21.28 -17.68 -1.11
CA GLN A 158 22.42 -18.51 -1.51
C GLN A 158 22.41 -19.88 -0.81
N CYS A 159 22.04 -19.92 0.47
CA CYS A 159 22.01 -21.15 1.27
C CYS A 159 20.83 -22.07 0.90
N LEU A 160 19.63 -21.50 0.73
CA LEU A 160 18.40 -22.27 0.52
C LEU A 160 18.10 -22.59 -0.95
N PHE A 161 18.44 -21.68 -1.87
CA PHE A 161 18.06 -21.76 -3.28
C PHE A 161 19.25 -21.82 -4.22
N HIS A 162 20.49 -21.75 -3.71
CA HIS A 162 21.72 -21.66 -4.50
C HIS A 162 21.73 -20.51 -5.52
N THR A 163 20.99 -19.45 -5.19
CA THR A 163 20.82 -18.27 -6.05
C THR A 163 21.46 -17.07 -5.39
N HIS A 164 22.32 -16.38 -6.13
CA HIS A 164 22.90 -15.11 -5.69
C HIS A 164 21.93 -13.96 -5.98
N ILE A 165 21.66 -13.14 -4.97
CA ILE A 165 20.92 -11.89 -5.11
C ILE A 165 21.77 -10.75 -4.53
N ASP A 166 21.62 -9.56 -5.08
CA ASP A 166 22.38 -8.40 -4.61
C ASP A 166 21.93 -7.94 -3.24
N SER A 167 22.88 -7.42 -2.45
CA SER A 167 22.58 -6.83 -1.15
C SER A 167 21.87 -5.48 -1.32
N ASP A 168 20.75 -5.31 -0.62
CA ASP A 168 20.03 -4.05 -0.57
C ASP A 168 20.83 -3.01 0.22
N LYS A 169 21.25 -1.93 -0.47
CA LYS A 169 22.00 -0.82 0.12
C LYS A 169 21.17 0.05 1.06
N GLN A 170 19.85 0.04 0.92
CA GLN A 170 18.91 0.87 1.69
C GLN A 170 18.03 0.04 2.64
N TYR A 171 18.48 -1.18 2.98
CA TYR A 171 17.72 -2.14 3.79
C TYR A 171 17.14 -1.59 5.10
N ILE A 172 17.77 -0.59 5.73
CA ILE A 172 17.26 0.05 6.96
C ILE A 172 15.98 0.86 6.67
N VAL A 173 15.99 1.62 5.57
CA VAL A 173 14.87 2.44 5.12
C VAL A 173 13.75 1.54 4.60
N ASP A 174 14.10 0.52 3.83
CA ASP A 174 13.15 -0.48 3.33
C ASP A 174 12.53 -1.28 4.48
N ALA A 175 13.30 -1.58 5.53
CA ALA A 175 12.76 -2.18 6.74
C ALA A 175 11.81 -1.24 7.50
N LEU A 176 12.11 0.07 7.53
CA LEU A 176 11.26 1.05 8.19
C LEU A 176 9.90 1.17 7.48
N THR A 177 9.91 1.36 6.16
CA THR A 177 8.69 1.47 5.35
C THR A 177 7.88 0.17 5.38
N SER A 178 8.55 -0.99 5.31
CA SER A 178 7.90 -2.30 5.48
C SER A 178 7.24 -2.46 6.85
N THR A 179 7.91 -2.01 7.92
CA THR A 179 7.36 -2.10 9.29
C THR A 179 6.18 -1.16 9.50
N LEU A 180 6.24 0.06 8.96
CA LEU A 180 5.11 0.99 8.93
C LEU A 180 3.92 0.33 8.22
N MET A 181 4.15 -0.30 7.06
CA MET A 181 3.11 -1.00 6.31
C MET A 181 2.53 -2.20 7.09
N ILE A 182 3.37 -3.03 7.72
CA ILE A 182 2.93 -4.14 8.57
C ILE A 182 2.01 -3.65 9.68
N CYS A 183 2.41 -2.60 10.39
CA CYS A 183 1.60 -2.01 11.46
C CYS A 183 0.29 -1.45 10.91
N ALA A 184 0.34 -0.73 9.78
CA ALA A 184 -0.85 -0.19 9.13
C ALA A 184 -1.87 -1.27 8.79
N VAL A 185 -1.43 -2.39 8.20
CA VAL A 185 -2.30 -3.52 7.81
C VAL A 185 -2.89 -4.26 9.01
N ILE A 186 -2.10 -4.50 10.06
CA ILE A 186 -2.60 -5.11 11.30
C ILE A 186 -3.68 -4.23 11.93
N MET A 187 -3.44 -2.92 11.97
CA MET A 187 -4.38 -1.96 12.55
C MET A 187 -5.63 -1.78 11.69
N ALA A 188 -5.49 -1.76 10.37
CA ALA A 188 -6.59 -1.77 9.41
C ALA A 188 -7.50 -2.98 9.65
N THR A 189 -6.89 -4.16 9.74
CA THR A 189 -7.58 -5.43 9.97
C THR A 189 -8.34 -5.45 11.31
N LYS A 190 -7.75 -4.87 12.35
CA LYS A 190 -8.39 -4.67 13.66
C LYS A 190 -9.37 -3.49 13.72
N ARG A 191 -9.53 -2.75 12.62
CA ARG A 191 -10.43 -1.59 12.46
C ARG A 191 -10.09 -0.41 13.38
N TYR A 192 -8.80 -0.15 13.62
CA TYR A 192 -8.36 1.03 14.36
C TYR A 192 -8.28 2.27 13.46
N VAL A 193 -8.75 3.43 13.96
CA VAL A 193 -8.62 4.73 13.29
C VAL A 193 -7.14 5.12 13.12
N GLU A 194 -6.31 4.76 14.10
CA GLU A 194 -4.89 5.12 14.16
C GLU A 194 -4.06 4.50 13.01
N GLN A 195 -4.61 3.54 12.26
CA GLN A 195 -3.93 2.94 11.09
C GLN A 195 -3.46 4.01 10.08
N TRP A 196 -4.22 5.10 9.96
CA TRP A 196 -3.96 6.14 8.96
C TRP A 196 -2.70 6.93 9.27
N TYR A 197 -2.26 6.97 10.53
CA TYR A 197 -0.97 7.55 10.89
C TYR A 197 0.20 6.77 10.26
N PHE A 198 0.09 5.44 10.21
CA PHE A 198 1.12 4.58 9.61
C PHE A 198 1.13 4.71 8.08
N TRP A 199 -0.04 4.80 7.44
CA TRP A 199 -0.14 5.06 6.01
C TRP A 199 0.48 6.42 5.65
N ILE A 200 0.10 7.49 6.35
CA ILE A 200 0.64 8.84 6.11
C ILE A 200 2.16 8.89 6.38
N ALA A 201 2.64 8.24 7.44
CA ALA A 201 4.06 8.18 7.73
C ALA A 201 4.84 7.43 6.64
N SER A 202 4.33 6.29 6.17
CA SER A 202 4.94 5.52 5.09
C SER A 202 4.99 6.32 3.79
N ASP A 203 3.88 6.95 3.42
CA ASP A 203 3.82 7.80 2.21
C ASP A 203 4.76 9.00 2.33
N GLY A 204 4.85 9.60 3.53
CA GLY A 204 5.77 10.69 3.84
C GLY A 204 7.24 10.31 3.65
N VAL A 205 7.66 9.11 4.09
CA VAL A 205 9.01 8.59 3.81
C VAL A 205 9.23 8.47 2.31
N GLY A 206 8.25 7.96 1.56
CA GLY A 206 8.30 7.89 0.09
C GLY A 206 8.51 9.25 -0.58
N ILE A 207 7.80 10.28 -0.12
CA ILE A 207 7.95 11.66 -0.61
C ILE A 207 9.34 12.22 -0.28
N ILE A 208 9.88 11.95 0.91
CA ILE A 208 11.22 12.42 1.30
C ILE A 208 12.28 11.77 0.41
N LEU A 209 12.23 10.44 0.22
CA LEU A 209 13.16 9.72 -0.64
C LEU A 209 13.09 10.22 -2.08
N PHE A 210 11.89 10.55 -2.54
CA PHE A 210 11.66 11.16 -3.84
C PHE A 210 12.36 12.52 -3.99
N ILE A 211 12.18 13.43 -3.02
CA ILE A 211 12.82 14.75 -3.02
C ILE A 211 14.35 14.61 -2.97
N LEU A 212 14.87 13.73 -2.12
CA LEU A 212 16.31 13.47 -2.03
C LEU A 212 16.88 12.94 -3.34
N SER A 213 16.16 12.05 -4.02
CA SER A 213 16.52 11.54 -5.35
C SER A 213 16.60 12.69 -6.37
N LEU A 214 15.59 13.58 -6.41
CA LEU A 214 15.58 14.75 -7.31
C LEU A 214 16.77 15.69 -7.06
N ILE A 215 17.08 15.99 -5.79
CA ILE A 215 18.20 16.87 -5.43
C ILE A 215 19.53 16.24 -5.85
N SER A 216 19.67 14.92 -5.68
CA SER A 216 20.91 14.19 -5.95
C SER A 216 21.20 14.00 -7.44
N THR A 217 20.17 13.69 -8.24
CA THR A 217 20.32 13.46 -9.68
C THR A 217 20.26 14.74 -10.52
N LYS A 218 19.75 15.85 -9.98
CA LYS A 218 19.60 17.16 -10.66
C LYS A 218 18.81 17.11 -11.99
N HIS A 219 18.14 15.99 -12.28
CA HIS A 219 17.34 15.78 -13.47
C HIS A 219 15.96 15.27 -13.07
N PHE A 220 14.91 15.91 -13.59
CA PHE A 220 13.55 15.44 -13.44
C PHE A 220 13.25 14.39 -14.51
N SER A 221 13.02 13.15 -14.09
CA SER A 221 12.60 12.07 -15.00
C SER A 221 11.09 11.86 -14.96
N LEU A 222 10.50 11.33 -16.04
CA LEU A 222 9.09 10.94 -16.03
C LEU A 222 8.79 9.81 -15.02
N ASN A 223 9.77 8.97 -14.72
CA ASN A 223 9.67 7.95 -13.65
C ASN A 223 9.59 8.59 -12.27
N SER A 224 10.34 9.67 -12.08
CA SER A 224 10.27 10.51 -10.88
C SER A 224 8.85 11.09 -10.71
N LEU A 225 8.26 11.62 -11.79
CA LEU A 225 6.88 12.13 -11.76
C LEU A 225 5.86 11.05 -11.35
N SER A 226 6.01 9.82 -11.88
CA SER A 226 5.14 8.67 -11.56
C SER A 226 5.14 8.37 -10.05
N GLY A 227 6.32 8.32 -9.43
CA GLY A 227 6.46 8.11 -7.99
C GLY A 227 5.79 9.23 -7.16
N ALA A 228 6.00 10.49 -7.53
CA ALA A 228 5.36 11.63 -6.86
C ALA A 228 3.82 11.58 -6.92
N ILE A 229 3.26 11.24 -8.08
CA ILE A 229 1.81 11.09 -8.25
C ILE A 229 1.27 9.96 -7.37
N MET A 230 1.97 8.81 -7.34
CA MET A 230 1.59 7.67 -6.50
C MET A 230 1.55 8.04 -5.00
N TRP A 231 2.61 8.65 -4.47
CA TRP A 231 2.65 9.04 -3.06
C TRP A 231 1.61 10.11 -2.72
N THR A 232 1.39 11.07 -3.62
CA THR A 232 0.33 12.09 -3.46
C THR A 232 -1.06 11.44 -3.44
N GLN A 233 -1.30 10.48 -4.34
CA GLN A 233 -2.53 9.71 -4.41
C GLN A 233 -2.84 9.03 -3.08
N PHE A 234 -1.89 8.26 -2.55
CA PHE A 234 -2.08 7.52 -1.29
C PHE A 234 -2.18 8.45 -0.08
N THR A 235 -1.37 9.51 -0.02
CA THR A 235 -1.41 10.49 1.07
C THR A 235 -2.78 11.18 1.15
N LEU A 236 -3.32 11.67 0.03
CA LEU A 236 -4.62 12.33 -0.01
C LEU A 236 -5.74 11.38 0.42
N ASN A 237 -5.69 10.12 -0.01
CA ASN A 237 -6.65 9.11 0.43
C ASN A 237 -6.50 8.78 1.91
N ALA A 238 -5.27 8.71 2.42
CA ALA A 238 -5.01 8.42 3.83
C ALA A 238 -5.50 9.54 4.75
N VAL A 239 -5.30 10.80 4.37
CA VAL A 239 -5.84 11.96 5.08
C VAL A 239 -7.38 11.95 5.07
N TYR A 240 -7.99 11.70 3.91
CA TYR A 240 -9.44 11.58 3.81
C TYR A 240 -9.98 10.41 4.66
N GLY A 241 -9.34 9.25 4.56
CA GLY A 241 -9.66 8.04 5.32
C GLY A 241 -9.62 8.29 6.81
N PHE A 242 -8.59 8.98 7.30
CA PHE A 242 -8.49 9.40 8.70
C PHE A 242 -9.67 10.26 9.15
N ILE A 243 -10.04 11.27 8.36
CA ILE A 243 -11.17 12.15 8.66
C ILE A 243 -12.47 11.35 8.69
N ASN A 244 -12.70 10.48 7.70
CA ASN A 244 -13.90 9.67 7.60
C ASN A 244 -14.02 8.67 8.76
N TRP A 245 -12.94 7.95 9.07
CA TRP A 245 -12.90 6.97 10.17
C TRP A 245 -13.08 7.63 11.54
N LYS A 246 -12.56 8.85 11.72
CA LYS A 246 -12.82 9.64 12.93
C LYS A 246 -14.30 10.02 13.08
N ARG A 247 -15.01 10.28 11.97
CA ARG A 247 -16.47 10.54 11.98
C ARG A 247 -17.24 9.25 12.30
N LEU A 248 -16.90 8.14 11.64
CA LEU A 248 -17.51 6.83 11.90
C LEU A 248 -17.36 6.38 13.35
N ASN A 249 -16.22 6.64 13.97
CA ASN A 249 -16.00 6.33 15.39
C ASN A 249 -16.78 7.24 16.34
N LYS A 250 -17.14 8.47 15.94
CA LYS A 250 -17.87 9.44 16.78
C LYS A 250 -19.38 9.28 16.73
N ASN A 251 -19.91 8.69 15.65
CA ASN A 251 -21.34 8.47 15.45
C ASN A 251 -21.83 7.16 16.10
N LYS A 252 -21.11 6.70 17.13
CA LYS A 252 -21.50 5.61 18.03
C LYS A 252 -21.80 6.21 19.40
#